data_AF-A0A5C6A0A4-F1
#
_entry.id   AF-A0A5C6A0A4-F1
#
_cell.length_a   1.000
_cell.length_b   1.000
_cell.length_c   1.000
_cell.angle_alpha   90.00
_cell.angle_beta   90.00
_cell.angle_gamma   90.00
#
_symmetry.space_group_name_H-M   'P 1'
#
loop_
_entity.id
_entity.type
_entity.pdbx_description
1 polymer ?
#
loop_
_entity_poly.entity_id
_entity_poly.type
_entity_poly.pdbx_seq_one_letter_code
_entity_poly.pdbx_strand_id
1 'polypeptide(L)'
;MKRFIQRATFGVLLIAVIVSVLTSLPTWFDGHLGGYRLLGHMMASGVIVVALPLYAILRWTDRLTAPAQRLVKLRRAEPIVFWGMVLFGFLTIGTMFVCMMPLASTLTMRALVDLHGWLGAVLALAVAANLASREQ
;
A
#
# COMPACT_ATOMS: atom_id res chain seq x y z
N MET A 1 23.40 0.32 -7.54
CA MET A 1 22.92 0.11 -6.16
C MET A 1 21.53 0.69 -5.90
N LYS A 2 21.30 2.02 -5.99
CA LYS A 2 19.98 2.65 -5.71
C LYS A 2 18.77 2.01 -6.42
N ARG A 3 18.88 1.77 -7.73
CA ARG A 3 17.81 1.11 -8.52
C ARG A 3 17.50 -0.31 -8.06
N PHE A 4 18.51 -1.05 -7.61
CA PHE A 4 18.31 -2.39 -7.07
C PHE A 4 17.52 -2.31 -5.76
N ILE A 5 17.91 -1.40 -4.85
CA ILE A 5 17.20 -1.17 -3.59
C ILE A 5 15.73 -0.79 -3.86
N GLN A 6 15.47 0.14 -4.78
CA GLN A 6 14.09 0.49 -5.16
C GLN A 6 13.27 -0.69 -5.69
N ARG A 7 13.86 -1.54 -6.53
CA ARG A 7 13.19 -2.74 -7.06
C ARG A 7 12.93 -3.76 -5.97
N ALA A 8 13.90 -3.99 -5.09
CA ALA A 8 13.77 -4.88 -3.95
C ALA A 8 12.69 -4.39 -2.97
N THR A 9 12.72 -3.11 -2.56
CA THR A 9 11.70 -2.52 -1.68
C THR A 9 10.32 -2.57 -2.32
N PHE A 10 10.20 -2.31 -3.64
CA PHE A 10 8.93 -2.45 -4.33
C PHE A 10 8.44 -3.91 -4.41
N GLY A 11 9.33 -4.86 -4.67
CA GLY A 11 9.00 -6.28 -4.66
C GLY A 11 8.49 -6.76 -3.30
N VAL A 12 9.16 -6.34 -2.21
CA VAL A 12 8.72 -6.60 -0.83
C VAL A 12 7.35 -5.98 -0.56
N LEU A 13 7.14 -4.72 -0.96
CA LEU A 13 5.84 -4.04 -0.82
C LEU A 13 4.73 -4.77 -1.60
N LEU A 14 5.01 -5.18 -2.83
CA LEU A 14 4.07 -5.92 -3.68
C LEU A 14 3.67 -7.24 -3.04
N ILE A 15 4.64 -8.03 -2.57
CA ILE A 15 4.37 -9.31 -1.89
C ILE A 15 3.54 -9.08 -0.63
N ALA A 16 3.90 -8.09 0.21
CA ALA A 16 3.15 -7.79 1.43
C ALA A 16 1.70 -7.42 1.11
N VAL A 17 1.46 -6.58 0.10
CA VAL A 17 0.10 -6.21 -0.33
C VAL A 17 -0.68 -7.42 -0.85
N ILE A 18 -0.06 -8.31 -1.64
CA ILE A 18 -0.70 -9.56 -2.09
C ILE A 18 -1.10 -10.41 -0.87
N VAL A 19 -0.20 -10.60 0.10
CA VAL A 19 -0.50 -11.37 1.32
C VAL A 19 -1.64 -10.72 2.10
N SER A 20 -1.64 -9.39 2.27
CA SER A 20 -2.72 -8.67 2.94
C SER A 20 -4.07 -8.88 2.25
N VAL A 21 -4.12 -8.81 0.91
CA VAL A 21 -5.36 -9.05 0.13
C VAL A 21 -5.83 -10.48 0.26
N LEU A 22 -4.94 -11.46 0.11
CA LEU A 22 -5.29 -12.89 0.19
C LEU A 22 -5.79 -13.26 1.59
N THR A 23 -5.15 -12.73 2.63
CA THR A 23 -5.56 -12.98 4.01
C THR A 23 -6.90 -12.32 4.33
N SER A 24 -7.22 -11.15 3.75
CA SER A 24 -8.50 -10.46 3.95
C SER A 24 -9.64 -10.95 3.04
N LEU A 25 -9.36 -11.63 1.94
CA LEU A 25 -10.37 -11.97 0.92
C LEU A 25 -11.65 -12.63 1.48
N PRO A 26 -11.58 -13.59 2.42
CA PRO A 26 -12.78 -14.21 2.99
C PRO A 26 -13.68 -13.26 3.79
N THR A 27 -13.19 -12.11 4.28
CA THR A 27 -14.04 -11.14 4.98
C THR A 27 -15.02 -10.43 4.06
N TRP A 28 -14.89 -10.60 2.74
CA TRP A 28 -15.80 -10.05 1.74
C TRP A 28 -16.99 -10.99 1.45
N PHE A 29 -16.93 -12.23 1.96
CA PHE A 29 -17.91 -13.29 1.73
C PHE A 29 -18.44 -13.87 3.06
N ASP A 30 -18.75 -13.00 4.03
CA ASP A 30 -19.22 -13.36 5.38
C ASP A 30 -18.24 -14.16 6.27
N GLY A 31 -16.98 -14.29 5.86
CA GLY A 31 -15.92 -14.81 6.72
C GLY A 31 -15.45 -13.80 7.77
N HIS A 32 -14.75 -14.28 8.81
CA HIS A 32 -14.06 -13.43 9.78
C HIS A 32 -12.54 -13.57 9.64
N LEU A 33 -11.80 -12.51 9.97
CA LEU A 33 -10.34 -12.53 10.04
C LEU A 33 -9.91 -12.95 11.45
N GLY A 34 -9.37 -14.17 11.58
CA GLY A 34 -8.94 -14.72 12.87
C GLY A 34 -7.75 -15.66 12.75
N GLY A 35 -7.19 -16.06 13.90
CA GLY A 35 -6.10 -17.04 13.99
C GLY A 35 -4.85 -16.68 13.17
N TYR A 36 -4.24 -17.68 12.52
CA TYR A 36 -3.03 -17.49 11.72
C TYR A 36 -3.21 -16.54 10.52
N ARG A 37 -4.43 -16.39 10.01
CA ARG A 37 -4.71 -15.46 8.91
C ARG A 37 -4.62 -14.01 9.37
N LEU A 38 -5.17 -13.71 10.55
CA LEU A 38 -5.02 -12.39 11.17
C LEU A 38 -3.54 -12.09 11.45
N LEU A 39 -2.78 -13.06 11.97
CA LEU A 39 -1.34 -12.93 12.20
C LEU A 39 -0.60 -12.61 10.89
N GLY A 40 -0.85 -13.38 9.82
CA GLY A 40 -0.25 -13.14 8.51
C GLY A 40 -0.59 -11.76 7.94
N HIS A 41 -1.85 -11.34 8.08
CA HIS A 41 -2.29 -10.00 7.69
C HIS A 41 -1.55 -8.91 8.48
N MET A 42 -1.45 -9.03 9.80
CA MET A 42 -0.75 -8.08 10.66
C MET A 42 0.75 -7.99 10.35
N MET A 43 1.41 -9.14 10.11
CA MET A 43 2.82 -9.17 9.71
C MET A 43 3.03 -8.46 8.36
N ALA A 44 2.19 -8.75 7.37
CA ALA A 44 2.25 -8.10 6.07
C ALA A 44 2.00 -6.59 6.17
N SER A 45 1.02 -6.17 6.98
CA SER A 45 0.76 -4.75 7.25
C SER A 45 1.96 -4.05 7.90
N GLY A 46 2.67 -4.71 8.83
CA GLY A 46 3.91 -4.20 9.40
C GLY A 46 5.01 -3.98 8.34
N VAL A 47 5.12 -4.88 7.36
CA VAL A 47 6.04 -4.71 6.22
C VAL A 47 5.62 -3.50 5.36
N ILE A 48 4.32 -3.32 5.09
CA ILE A 48 3.80 -2.18 4.31
C ILE A 48 4.15 -0.85 5.00
N VAL A 49 3.99 -0.77 6.33
CA VAL A 49 4.30 0.43 7.14
C VAL A 49 5.74 0.91 6.94
N VAL A 50 6.70 -0.01 6.74
CA VAL A 50 8.11 0.34 6.54
C VAL A 50 8.48 0.47 5.06
N ALA A 51 8.05 -0.49 4.24
CA ALA A 51 8.46 -0.58 2.85
C ALA A 51 7.86 0.56 2.00
N LEU A 52 6.61 0.96 2.26
CA LEU A 52 5.96 2.01 1.47
C LEU A 52 6.66 3.38 1.64
N PRO A 53 6.90 3.92 2.86
CA PRO A 53 7.61 5.18 3.02
C PRO A 53 9.04 5.13 2.46
N LEU A 54 9.76 4.02 2.70
CA LEU A 54 11.11 3.85 2.18
C LEU A 54 11.11 3.90 0.65
N TYR A 55 10.22 3.16 0.01
CA TYR A 55 10.07 3.18 -1.45
C TYR A 55 9.66 4.56 -1.97
N ALA A 56 8.74 5.24 -1.28
CA ALA A 56 8.30 6.59 -1.64
C ALA A 56 9.46 7.59 -1.62
N ILE A 57 10.28 7.59 -0.55
CA ILE A 57 11.47 8.45 -0.41
C ILE A 57 12.49 8.15 -1.51
N LEU A 58 12.78 6.86 -1.74
CA LEU A 58 13.75 6.45 -2.76
C LEU A 58 13.32 6.88 -4.16
N ARG A 59 12.02 6.83 -4.49
CA ARG A 59 11.51 7.24 -5.81
C ARG A 59 11.36 8.75 -5.93
N TRP A 60 10.98 9.44 -4.85
CA TRP A 60 10.89 10.90 -4.81
C TRP A 60 12.25 11.55 -5.09
N THR A 61 13.31 11.05 -4.43
CA THR A 61 14.68 11.57 -4.64
C THR A 61 15.17 11.39 -6.09
N ASP A 62 14.79 10.31 -6.77
CA ASP A 62 15.13 10.12 -8.20
C ASP A 62 14.47 11.19 -9.08
N ARG A 63 13.22 11.58 -8.80
CA ARG A 63 12.52 12.62 -9.56
C ARG A 63 13.18 13.99 -9.40
N LEU A 64 13.66 14.33 -8.22
CA LEU A 64 14.37 15.59 -7.97
C LEU A 64 15.69 15.70 -8.75
N THR A 65 16.35 14.56 -8.99
CA THR A 65 17.64 14.51 -9.69
C THR A 65 17.53 14.23 -11.20
N ALA A 66 16.33 14.05 -11.73
CA ALA A 66 16.14 13.68 -13.13
C ALA A 66 16.35 14.90 -14.06
N PRO A 67 17.11 14.77 -15.17
CA PRO A 67 17.25 15.84 -16.15
C PRO A 67 15.88 16.20 -16.76
N ALA A 68 15.65 17.50 -17.01
CA ALA A 68 14.35 18.05 -17.46
C ALA A 68 13.74 17.33 -18.67
N GLN A 69 14.56 16.79 -19.58
CA GLN A 69 14.11 16.02 -20.74
C GLN A 69 13.43 14.68 -20.38
N ARG A 70 13.77 14.08 -19.22
CA ARG A 70 13.09 12.88 -18.70
C ARG A 70 11.73 13.20 -18.09
N LEU A 71 11.55 14.39 -17.53
CA LEU A 71 10.27 14.86 -16.98
C LEU A 71 9.21 15.02 -18.08
N VAL A 72 9.62 15.36 -19.31
CA VAL A 72 8.71 15.47 -20.47
C VAL A 72 8.27 14.09 -20.98
N LYS A 73 9.11 13.06 -20.85
CA LYS A 73 8.83 11.68 -21.29
C LYS A 73 8.09 10.84 -20.24
N LEU A 74 7.99 11.32 -19.00
CA LEU A 74 7.14 10.74 -17.95
C LEU A 74 5.69 10.86 -18.40
N ARG A 75 5.16 9.76 -18.93
CA ARG A 75 3.77 9.59 -19.37
C ARG A 75 2.85 10.13 -18.28
N ARG A 76 1.90 11.01 -18.62
CA ARG A 76 1.05 11.77 -17.67
C ARG A 76 0.40 10.91 -16.55
N ALA A 77 0.24 9.60 -16.74
CA ALA A 77 -0.35 8.68 -15.77
C ALA A 77 0.62 8.15 -14.68
N GLU A 78 1.91 7.99 -14.95
CA GLU A 78 2.88 7.43 -13.99
C GLU A 78 2.99 8.22 -12.67
N PRO A 79 3.03 9.58 -12.68
CA PRO A 79 3.04 10.34 -11.44
C PRO A 79 1.74 10.17 -10.65
N ILE A 80 0.58 10.13 -11.32
CA ILE A 80 -0.73 9.97 -10.67
C ILE A 80 -0.81 8.61 -9.98
N VAL A 81 -0.44 7.53 -10.66
CA VAL A 81 -0.49 6.17 -10.10
C VAL A 81 0.44 6.03 -8.89
N PHE A 82 1.66 6.59 -8.98
CA PHE A 82 2.58 6.60 -7.84
C PHE A 82 2.02 7.36 -6.64
N TRP A 83 1.51 8.58 -6.85
CA TRP A 83 0.96 9.38 -5.76
C TRP A 83 -0.30 8.79 -5.18
N GLY A 84 -1.17 8.19 -6.00
CA GLY A 84 -2.31 7.41 -5.54
C GLY A 84 -1.86 6.28 -4.61
N MET A 85 -0.88 5.48 -5.04
CA MET A 85 -0.34 4.39 -4.22
C MET A 85 0.22 4.89 -2.87
N VAL A 86 0.96 6.01 -2.88
CA VAL A 86 1.50 6.63 -1.66
C VAL A 86 0.37 7.11 -0.75
N LEU A 87 -0.57 7.90 -1.28
CA LEU A 87 -1.70 8.46 -0.54
C LEU A 87 -2.56 7.37 0.09
N PHE A 88 -3.05 6.42 -0.71
CA PHE A 88 -3.89 5.34 -0.21
C PHE A 88 -3.14 4.40 0.74
N GLY A 89 -1.83 4.23 0.54
CA GLY A 89 -1.01 3.47 1.47
C GLY A 89 -0.88 4.15 2.83
N PHE A 90 -0.63 5.46 2.88
CA PHE A 90 -0.64 6.22 4.13
C PHE A 90 -2.00 6.25 4.80
N LEU A 91 -3.09 6.40 4.03
CA LEU A 91 -4.45 6.32 4.58
C LEU A 91 -4.75 4.94 5.17
N THR A 92 -4.34 3.85 4.50
CA THR A 92 -4.48 2.48 4.99
C THR A 92 -3.70 2.27 6.30
N ILE A 93 -2.47 2.77 6.37
CA ILE A 93 -1.66 2.74 7.59
C ILE A 93 -2.33 3.54 8.72
N GLY A 94 -2.81 4.75 8.42
CA GLY A 94 -3.49 5.60 9.37
C GLY A 94 -4.72 4.93 9.96
N THR A 95 -5.60 4.38 9.11
CA THR A 95 -6.80 3.69 9.57
C THR A 95 -6.49 2.44 10.38
N MET A 96 -5.43 1.69 10.04
CA MET A 96 -4.96 0.56 10.85
C MET A 96 -4.64 0.98 12.29
N PHE A 97 -3.86 2.05 12.47
CA PHE A 97 -3.52 2.55 13.81
C PHE A 97 -4.76 3.05 14.57
N VAL A 98 -5.67 3.75 13.87
CA VAL A 98 -6.92 4.22 14.49
C VAL A 98 -7.80 3.06 14.95
N CYS A 99 -7.86 1.96 14.18
CA CYS A 99 -8.58 0.74 14.58
C CYS A 99 -7.98 0.07 15.84
N MET A 100 -6.71 0.31 16.16
CA MET A 100 -6.08 -0.23 17.36
C MET A 100 -6.28 0.65 18.60
N MET A 101 -6.82 1.86 18.45
CA MET A 101 -7.12 2.73 19.58
C MET A 101 -8.35 2.26 20.37
N PRO A 102 -8.41 2.51 21.68
CA PRO A 102 -9.59 2.22 22.47
C PRO A 102 -10.74 3.15 22.06
N LEU A 103 -11.66 2.65 21.24
CA LEU A 103 -12.87 3.36 20.83
C LEU A 103 -14.07 2.85 21.63
N ALA A 104 -14.85 3.76 22.21
CA ALA A 104 -16.02 3.40 23.02
C ALA A 104 -17.20 2.84 22.19
N SER A 105 -17.19 3.04 20.87
CA SER A 105 -18.30 2.70 19.98
C SER A 105 -17.96 1.55 19.03
N THR A 106 -18.72 0.45 19.13
CA THR A 106 -18.61 -0.70 18.22
C THR A 106 -19.02 -0.36 16.79
N LEU A 107 -20.00 0.55 16.62
CA LEU A 107 -20.40 1.06 15.31
C LEU A 107 -19.25 1.79 14.62
N THR A 108 -18.55 2.65 15.36
CA THR A 108 -17.40 3.41 14.85
C THR A 108 -16.24 2.48 14.49
N MET A 109 -15.99 1.46 15.33
CA MET A 109 -14.98 0.45 15.03
C MET A 109 -15.29 -0.31 13.75
N ARG A 110 -16.54 -0.75 13.53
CA ARG A 110 -16.95 -1.43 12.28
C ARG A 110 -16.76 -0.53 11.06
N ALA A 111 -17.22 0.72 11.12
CA ALA A 111 -17.06 1.66 10.02
C ALA A 111 -15.58 1.93 9.67
N LEU A 112 -14.70 2.00 10.68
CA LEU A 112 -13.26 2.16 10.46
C LEU A 112 -12.62 0.91 9.84
N VAL A 113 -13.02 -0.28 10.27
CA VAL A 113 -12.57 -1.55 9.67
C VAL A 113 -13.00 -1.66 8.21
N ASP A 114 -14.25 -1.28 7.90
CA ASP A 114 -14.74 -1.25 6.51
C ASP A 114 -13.96 -0.23 5.67
N LEU A 115 -13.75 0.97 6.20
CA LEU A 115 -12.93 2.00 5.55
C LEU A 115 -11.50 1.51 5.31
N HIS A 116 -10.88 0.86 6.29
CA HIS A 116 -9.56 0.26 6.17
C HIS A 116 -9.51 -0.79 5.05
N GLY A 117 -10.53 -1.66 4.97
CA GLY A 117 -10.66 -2.65 3.91
C GLY A 117 -10.74 -2.02 2.52
N TRP A 118 -11.57 -0.99 2.33
CA TRP A 118 -11.68 -0.27 1.07
C TRP A 118 -10.38 0.45 0.68
N LEU A 119 -9.73 1.15 1.61
CA LEU A 119 -8.45 1.81 1.37
C LEU A 119 -7.36 0.79 1.00
N GLY A 120 -7.32 -0.36 1.67
CA GLY A 120 -6.40 -1.45 1.36
C GLY A 120 -6.63 -2.03 -0.05
N ALA A 121 -7.89 -2.18 -0.47
CA ALA A 121 -8.22 -2.62 -1.83
C ALA A 121 -7.76 -1.61 -2.89
N VAL A 122 -7.99 -0.31 -2.66
CA VAL A 122 -7.52 0.75 -3.57
C VAL A 122 -6.00 0.81 -3.61
N LEU A 123 -5.32 0.63 -2.47
CA LEU A 123 -3.86 0.48 -2.42
C LEU A 123 -3.40 -0.69 -3.29
N ALA A 124 -4.03 -1.85 -3.19
CA ALA A 124 -3.68 -3.02 -3.98
C ALA A 124 -3.78 -2.75 -5.49
N LEU A 125 -4.88 -2.11 -5.93
CA LEU A 125 -5.04 -1.68 -7.32
C LEU A 125 -3.97 -0.67 -7.74
N ALA A 126 -3.63 0.29 -6.88
CA ALA A 126 -2.61 1.29 -7.16
C ALA A 126 -1.20 0.67 -7.27
N VAL A 127 -0.89 -0.31 -6.43
CA VAL A 127 0.38 -1.08 -6.50
C VAL A 127 0.45 -1.88 -7.80
N ALA A 128 -0.63 -2.55 -8.19
CA ALA A 128 -0.71 -3.30 -9.45
C ALA A 128 -0.59 -2.38 -10.68
N ALA A 129 -1.30 -1.25 -10.69
CA ALA A 129 -1.19 -0.24 -11.73
C ALA A 129 0.23 0.35 -11.80
N ASN A 130 0.89 0.52 -10.65
CA ASN A 130 2.26 1.01 -10.59
C ASN A 130 3.26 -0.02 -11.15
N LEU A 131 3.02 -1.31 -10.94
CA LEU A 131 3.80 -2.38 -11.56
C LEU A 131 3.62 -2.35 -13.09
N ALA A 132 2.38 -2.32 -13.59
CA ALA A 132 2.10 -2.29 -15.02
C ALA A 132 2.69 -1.04 -15.72
N SER A 133 2.72 0.10 -15.04
CA SER A 133 3.31 1.33 -15.55
C SER A 133 4.85 1.28 -15.68
N ARG A 134 5.51 0.26 -15.11
CA ARG A 134 6.98 0.11 -15.15
C ARG A 134 7.47 -0.81 -16.26
N GLU A 135 6.59 -1.60 -16.86
CA GLU A 135 6.91 -2.54 -17.94
C GLU A 135 6.79 -1.93 -19.35
N GLN A 136 6.44 -0.64 -19.43
CA GLN A 136 6.27 0.14 -20.65
C GLN A 136 7.38 1.18 -20.80
#